data_AF-A0A9W7XU34-F1
#
_entry.id   AF-A0A9W7XU34-F1
#
_cell.length_a   1.000
_cell.length_b   1.000
_cell.length_c   1.000
_cell.angle_alpha   90.00
_cell.angle_beta   90.00
_cell.angle_gamma   90.00
#
_symmetry.space_group_name_H-M   'P 1'
#
loop_
_entity.id
_entity.type
_entity.pdbx_description
1 polymer ?
#
loop_
_entity_poly.entity_id
_entity_poly.type
_entity_poly.pdbx_seq_one_letter_code
_entity_poly.pdbx_strand_id
1 'polypeptide(L)'
;MVARPQPAAAGDKVTRKASLLLQNRAFDGYRITDRRAAARRRWWERVELPEITVRRTVFFGLWFAIQIIVMSTRWATVAQKTDALAGFAAATGTCFNVSVSAIFLFMSPTLLELLRRTLIARYVVLEKNIHAHKIAAYTVAFWMVAHVVSYYCLFHKSAAKSQGKVTFSHLLFGTQVGRTGHAMFFMFIAIFVTSVPVVRRRLYEVFYWMHHLFVPCLVLVFVHGKAKTFQWYIIGPGTIYVIDRLYRFIRSRAKRPRILSVIQHPSNVIELKIERRGMDFQVGQFIYLNVP
;
A
#
# COMPACT_ATOMS: atom_id res chain seq x y z
N MET A 1 -33.69 -60.53 42.50
CA MET A 1 -33.61 -60.21 41.05
C MET A 1 -32.41 -59.32 40.82
N VAL A 2 -31.37 -59.85 40.19
CA VAL A 2 -30.10 -59.17 39.90
C VAL A 2 -30.20 -58.54 38.50
N ALA A 3 -30.03 -57.22 38.39
CA ALA A 3 -29.99 -56.52 37.11
C ALA A 3 -28.57 -56.59 36.50
N ARG A 4 -28.47 -57.03 35.24
CA ARG A 4 -27.23 -57.06 34.45
C ARG A 4 -26.82 -55.64 34.01
N PRO A 5 -25.51 -55.36 33.84
CA PRO A 5 -25.03 -54.10 33.28
C PRO A 5 -25.17 -54.07 31.75
N GLN A 6 -25.57 -52.91 31.19
CA GLN A 6 -25.53 -52.65 29.74
C GLN A 6 -24.09 -52.39 29.27
N PRO A 7 -23.70 -52.82 28.05
CA PRO A 7 -22.37 -52.58 27.52
C PRO A 7 -22.19 -51.13 27.05
N ALA A 8 -21.01 -50.56 27.32
CA ALA A 8 -20.62 -49.23 26.90
C ALA A 8 -20.59 -49.09 25.37
N ALA A 9 -21.30 -48.09 24.85
CA ALA A 9 -21.35 -47.75 23.43
C ALA A 9 -20.00 -47.22 22.92
N ALA A 10 -19.17 -48.10 22.37
CA ALA A 10 -17.96 -47.77 21.62
C ALA A 10 -18.23 -47.16 20.23
N GLY A 11 -19.49 -46.85 19.88
CA GLY A 11 -19.90 -46.37 18.56
C GLY A 11 -19.72 -44.87 18.29
N ASP A 12 -19.42 -44.06 19.31
CA ASP A 12 -19.64 -42.62 19.23
C ASP A 12 -18.43 -41.80 18.73
N LYS A 13 -17.22 -42.40 18.72
CA LYS A 13 -16.00 -41.72 18.26
C LYS A 13 -15.75 -41.88 16.75
N VAL A 14 -16.20 -42.97 16.15
CA VAL A 14 -15.98 -43.26 14.72
C VAL A 14 -16.96 -42.47 13.85
N THR A 15 -18.21 -42.34 14.28
CA THR A 15 -19.26 -41.54 13.62
C THR A 15 -18.93 -40.04 13.62
N ARG A 16 -18.36 -39.52 14.72
CA ARG A 16 -17.94 -38.11 14.82
C ARG A 16 -16.72 -37.78 13.94
N LYS A 17 -15.78 -38.71 13.79
CA LYS A 17 -14.62 -38.54 12.89
C LYS A 17 -15.05 -38.65 11.42
N ALA A 18 -15.98 -39.56 11.10
CA ALA A 18 -16.53 -39.70 9.76
C ALA A 18 -17.39 -38.47 9.36
N SER A 19 -18.18 -37.90 10.27
CA SER A 19 -18.97 -36.69 9.98
C SER A 19 -18.09 -35.45 9.78
N LEU A 20 -17.01 -35.30 10.55
CA LEU A 20 -16.00 -34.24 10.35
C LEU A 20 -15.24 -34.40 9.02
N LEU A 21 -14.93 -35.64 8.61
CA LEU A 21 -14.28 -35.92 7.33
C LEU A 21 -15.23 -35.70 6.13
N LEU A 22 -16.53 -36.00 6.29
CA LEU A 22 -17.54 -35.73 5.27
C LEU A 22 -17.86 -34.23 5.15
N GLN A 23 -17.88 -33.48 6.26
CA GLN A 23 -17.99 -32.02 6.23
C GLN A 23 -16.79 -31.37 5.51
N ASN A 24 -15.57 -31.86 5.75
CA ASN A 24 -14.37 -31.33 5.06
C ASN A 24 -14.36 -31.66 3.55
N ARG A 25 -14.81 -32.84 3.13
CA ARG A 25 -14.87 -33.20 1.69
C ARG A 25 -16.01 -32.50 0.93
N ALA A 26 -17.15 -32.25 1.57
CA ALA A 26 -18.23 -31.45 0.97
C ALA A 26 -17.81 -29.98 0.76
N PHE A 27 -16.92 -29.47 1.63
CA PHE A 27 -16.37 -28.11 1.52
C PHE A 27 -15.30 -27.94 0.42
N ASP A 28 -14.54 -28.98 0.08
CA ASP A 28 -13.61 -28.93 -1.06
C ASP A 28 -14.37 -28.85 -2.41
N GLY A 29 -15.60 -29.37 -2.47
CA GLY A 29 -16.48 -29.20 -3.63
C GLY A 29 -16.86 -27.74 -3.90
N TYR A 30 -17.10 -26.95 -2.85
CA TYR A 30 -17.44 -25.53 -2.97
C TYR A 30 -16.22 -24.66 -3.34
N ARG A 31 -15.00 -25.07 -2.96
CA ARG A 31 -13.75 -24.38 -3.33
C ARG A 31 -13.42 -24.47 -4.83
N ILE A 32 -13.88 -25.50 -5.55
CA ILE A 32 -13.48 -25.76 -6.95
C ILE A 32 -14.54 -25.25 -7.95
N THR A 33 -15.83 -25.39 -7.64
CA THR A 33 -16.92 -24.99 -8.55
C THR A 33 -17.06 -23.47 -8.68
N ASP A 34 -16.99 -22.72 -7.57
CA ASP A 34 -17.11 -21.26 -7.59
C ASP A 34 -15.88 -20.56 -8.19
N ARG A 35 -14.68 -21.11 -8.01
CA ARG A 35 -13.47 -20.59 -8.70
C ARG A 35 -13.56 -20.78 -10.21
N ARG A 36 -14.12 -21.89 -10.70
CA ARG A 36 -14.36 -22.14 -12.13
C ARG A 36 -15.51 -21.30 -12.68
N ALA A 37 -16.55 -21.03 -11.89
CA ALA A 37 -17.65 -20.14 -12.27
C ALA A 37 -17.22 -18.66 -12.34
N ALA A 38 -16.42 -18.19 -11.37
CA ALA A 38 -15.85 -16.84 -11.38
C ALA A 38 -14.77 -16.65 -12.47
N ALA A 39 -14.02 -17.71 -12.81
CA ALA A 39 -13.09 -17.72 -13.94
C ALA A 39 -13.78 -17.63 -15.31
N ARG A 40 -15.03 -18.10 -15.41
CA ARG A 40 -15.84 -18.07 -16.64
C ARG A 40 -16.44 -16.70 -16.95
N ARG A 41 -16.55 -15.80 -15.96
CA ARG A 41 -16.97 -14.41 -16.19
C ARG A 41 -15.94 -13.72 -17.06
N ARG A 42 -16.38 -12.93 -18.04
CA ARG A 42 -15.45 -12.12 -18.85
C ARG A 42 -14.78 -11.09 -17.95
N TRP A 43 -13.58 -10.60 -18.28
CA TRP A 43 -12.86 -9.71 -17.35
C TRP A 43 -13.70 -8.50 -16.98
N TRP A 44 -14.45 -7.95 -17.93
CA TRP A 44 -15.26 -6.75 -17.78
C TRP A 44 -16.49 -6.95 -16.90
N GLU A 45 -17.02 -8.17 -16.79
CA GLU A 45 -18.09 -8.52 -15.84
C GLU A 45 -17.60 -8.61 -14.38
N ARG A 46 -16.27 -8.66 -14.18
CA ARG A 46 -15.63 -8.56 -12.86
C ARG A 46 -15.20 -7.13 -12.53
N VAL A 47 -15.31 -6.20 -13.48
CA VAL A 47 -15.02 -4.79 -13.27
C VAL A 47 -16.31 -4.15 -12.75
N GLU A 48 -16.53 -4.23 -11.44
CA GLU A 48 -17.48 -3.33 -10.79
C GLU A 48 -16.99 -1.91 -11.03
N LEU A 49 -17.72 -1.16 -11.86
CA LEU A 49 -17.41 0.24 -12.08
C LEU A 49 -17.47 0.95 -10.74
N PRO A 50 -16.43 1.71 -10.36
CA PRO A 50 -16.42 2.37 -9.06
C PRO A 50 -17.59 3.33 -9.00
N GLU A 51 -18.46 3.18 -7.99
CA GLU A 51 -19.51 4.17 -7.71
C GLU A 51 -18.86 5.56 -7.64
N ILE A 52 -19.27 6.42 -8.59
CA ILE A 52 -18.80 7.80 -8.70
C ILE A 52 -19.59 8.60 -7.67
N THR A 53 -19.10 8.61 -6.43
CA THR A 53 -19.65 9.48 -5.40
C THR A 53 -19.05 10.88 -5.52
N VAL A 54 -19.84 11.93 -5.28
CA VAL A 54 -19.38 13.33 -5.33
C VAL A 54 -18.10 13.54 -4.51
N ARG A 55 -18.04 12.95 -3.30
CA ARG A 55 -16.86 13.04 -2.43
C ARG A 55 -15.60 12.39 -3.01
N ARG A 56 -15.75 11.33 -3.82
CA ARG A 56 -14.62 10.72 -4.55
C ARG A 56 -14.16 11.63 -5.67
N THR A 57 -15.08 12.20 -6.44
CA THR A 57 -14.75 13.15 -7.50
C THR A 57 -14.01 14.37 -6.95
N VAL A 58 -14.44 14.90 -5.80
CA VAL A 58 -13.73 15.98 -5.10
C VAL A 58 -12.32 15.57 -4.70
N PHE A 59 -12.13 14.36 -4.14
CA PHE A 59 -10.80 13.86 -3.80
C PHE A 59 -9.88 13.77 -5.02
N PHE A 60 -10.35 13.18 -6.12
CA PHE A 60 -9.56 13.09 -7.36
C PHE A 60 -9.26 14.46 -7.95
N GLY A 61 -10.26 15.36 -7.98
CA GLY A 61 -10.08 16.73 -8.45
C GLY A 61 -9.01 17.47 -7.65
N LEU A 62 -9.07 17.41 -6.33
CA LEU A 62 -8.05 18.00 -5.45
C LEU A 62 -6.67 17.37 -5.66
N TRP A 63 -6.63 16.04 -5.78
CA TRP A 63 -5.38 15.32 -6.02
C TRP A 63 -4.69 15.75 -7.32
N PHE A 64 -5.41 15.77 -8.44
CA PHE A 64 -4.86 16.20 -9.72
C PHE A 64 -4.54 17.69 -9.75
N ALA A 65 -5.36 18.53 -9.11
CA ALA A 65 -5.08 19.96 -8.97
C ALA A 65 -3.75 20.21 -8.25
N ILE A 66 -3.49 19.53 -7.13
CA ILE A 66 -2.21 19.63 -6.42
C ILE A 66 -1.05 19.23 -7.33
N GLN A 67 -1.18 18.13 -8.08
CA GLN A 67 -0.13 17.66 -8.99
C GLN A 67 0.17 18.67 -10.10
N ILE A 68 -0.88 19.23 -10.72
CA ILE A 68 -0.75 20.25 -11.79
C ILE A 68 -0.13 21.53 -11.24
N ILE A 69 -0.59 22.02 -10.09
CA ILE A 69 -0.06 23.24 -9.47
C ILE A 69 1.43 23.07 -9.14
N VAL A 70 1.80 21.97 -8.50
CA VAL A 70 3.21 21.68 -8.15
C VAL A 70 4.07 21.54 -9.40
N MET A 71 3.58 20.83 -10.42
CA MET A 71 4.26 20.66 -11.70
C MET A 71 4.52 22.03 -12.36
N SER A 72 3.46 22.81 -12.60
CA SER A 72 3.53 24.07 -13.32
C SER A 72 4.40 25.10 -12.60
N THR A 73 4.26 25.23 -11.27
CA THR A 73 5.05 26.20 -10.49
C THR A 73 6.53 25.84 -10.46
N ARG A 74 6.88 24.57 -10.23
CA ARG A 74 8.28 24.14 -10.22
C ARG A 74 8.90 24.19 -11.61
N TRP A 75 8.14 23.82 -12.63
CA TRP A 75 8.62 23.89 -14.00
C TRP A 75 8.91 25.34 -14.39
N ALA A 76 7.96 26.25 -14.19
CA ALA A 76 8.15 27.67 -14.52
C ALA A 76 9.36 28.29 -13.80
N THR A 77 9.47 28.07 -12.48
CA THR A 77 10.54 28.68 -11.67
C THR A 77 11.95 28.20 -12.02
N VAL A 78 12.11 26.95 -12.44
CA VAL A 78 13.41 26.38 -12.81
C VAL A 78 13.72 26.60 -14.28
N ALA A 79 12.72 26.49 -15.16
CA ALA A 79 12.89 26.71 -16.60
C ALA A 79 13.33 28.14 -16.91
N GLN A 80 12.81 29.13 -16.18
CA GLN A 80 13.23 30.53 -16.31
C GLN A 80 14.72 30.75 -15.99
N LYS A 81 15.32 29.92 -15.13
CA LYS A 81 16.73 30.07 -14.70
C LYS A 81 17.72 29.24 -15.51
N THR A 82 17.23 28.19 -16.17
CA THR A 82 18.09 27.17 -16.79
C THR A 82 17.61 26.88 -18.21
N ASP A 83 16.77 25.88 -18.37
CA ASP A 83 16.13 25.51 -19.62
C ASP A 83 14.85 24.71 -19.35
N ALA A 84 13.98 24.62 -20.37
CA ALA A 84 12.69 23.94 -20.24
C ALA A 84 12.83 22.46 -19.80
N LEU A 85 13.85 21.74 -20.28
CA LEU A 85 14.06 20.34 -19.96
C LEU A 85 14.52 20.15 -18.50
N ALA A 86 15.48 20.94 -18.01
CA ALA A 86 15.87 20.89 -16.60
C ALA A 86 14.72 21.31 -15.68
N GLY A 87 13.92 22.30 -16.10
CA GLY A 87 12.72 22.69 -15.38
C GLY A 87 11.71 21.55 -15.24
N PHE A 88 11.44 20.83 -16.33
CA PHE A 88 10.56 19.67 -16.33
C PHE A 88 11.12 18.53 -15.46
N ALA A 89 12.42 18.24 -15.55
CA ALA A 89 13.08 17.22 -14.73
C ALA A 89 13.02 17.53 -13.22
N ALA A 90 13.16 18.81 -12.84
CA ALA A 90 13.00 19.24 -11.46
C ALA A 90 11.54 19.15 -10.97
N ALA A 91 10.59 19.50 -11.84
CA ALA A 91 9.17 19.47 -11.52
C ALA A 91 8.65 18.03 -11.34
N THR A 92 9.01 17.10 -12.23
CA THR A 92 8.68 15.66 -12.10
C THR A 92 9.20 15.08 -10.79
N GLY A 93 10.42 15.43 -10.37
CA GLY A 93 10.97 15.01 -9.07
C GLY A 93 10.20 15.60 -7.88
N THR A 94 9.70 16.84 -7.99
CA THR A 94 8.88 17.43 -6.93
C THR A 94 7.51 16.77 -6.84
N CYS A 95 6.86 16.49 -7.98
CA CYS A 95 5.60 15.75 -8.02
C CYS A 95 5.74 14.34 -7.46
N PHE A 96 6.84 13.64 -7.80
CA PHE A 96 7.19 12.36 -7.19
C PHE A 96 7.26 12.46 -5.66
N ASN A 97 8.00 13.44 -5.12
CA ASN A 97 8.14 13.63 -3.68
C ASN A 97 6.82 13.96 -2.98
N VAL A 98 5.96 14.80 -3.59
CA VAL A 98 4.62 15.08 -3.07
C VAL A 98 3.76 13.82 -3.03
N SER A 99 3.84 12.97 -4.06
CA SER A 99 3.12 11.70 -4.08
C SER A 99 3.62 10.72 -3.01
N VAL A 100 4.94 10.62 -2.79
CA VAL A 100 5.53 9.81 -1.71
C VAL A 100 5.14 10.35 -0.34
N SER A 101 5.14 11.67 -0.16
CA SER A 101 4.68 12.36 1.05
C SER A 101 3.25 11.95 1.42
N ALA A 102 2.35 11.99 0.42
CA ALA A 102 0.96 11.61 0.60
C ALA A 102 0.81 10.12 0.96
N ILE A 103 1.65 9.23 0.42
CA ILE A 103 1.65 7.80 0.79
C ILE A 103 1.86 7.62 2.29
N PHE A 104 2.81 8.33 2.91
CA PHE A 104 3.05 8.25 4.36
C PHE A 104 1.84 8.72 5.16
N LEU A 105 1.20 9.81 4.74
CA LEU A 105 -0.02 10.31 5.37
C LEU A 105 -1.18 9.31 5.23
N PHE A 106 -1.39 8.74 4.05
CA PHE A 106 -2.43 7.74 3.81
C PHE A 106 -2.22 6.44 4.59
N MET A 107 -0.95 6.10 4.87
CA MET A 107 -0.54 4.95 5.69
C MET A 107 -0.46 5.25 7.19
N SER A 108 -1.01 6.39 7.63
CA SER A 108 -1.18 6.79 9.04
C SER A 108 -2.66 6.83 9.49
N PRO A 109 -3.34 5.66 9.65
CA PRO A 109 -4.76 5.58 10.01
C PRO A 109 -5.19 6.32 11.28
N THR A 110 -4.34 6.42 12.32
CA THR A 110 -4.73 7.10 13.57
C THR A 110 -4.90 8.60 13.33
N LEU A 111 -4.00 9.18 12.52
CA LEU A 111 -4.13 10.57 12.06
C LEU A 111 -5.40 10.76 11.23
N LEU A 112 -5.65 9.88 10.26
CA LEU A 112 -6.83 9.98 9.40
C LEU A 112 -8.13 9.84 10.19
N GLU A 113 -8.13 9.00 11.23
CA GLU A 113 -9.25 8.86 12.16
C GLU A 113 -9.45 10.11 13.02
N LEU A 114 -8.37 10.75 13.48
CA LEU A 114 -8.46 12.03 14.17
C LEU A 114 -9.03 13.11 13.25
N LEU A 115 -8.56 13.17 12.00
CA LEU A 115 -9.03 14.11 10.99
C LEU A 115 -10.50 13.86 10.63
N ARG A 116 -10.96 12.61 10.68
CA ARG A 116 -12.36 12.24 10.44
C ARG A 116 -13.33 12.88 11.44
N ARG A 117 -12.87 13.23 12.65
CA ARG A 117 -13.69 13.90 13.67
C ARG A 117 -13.89 15.39 13.42
N THR A 118 -13.22 15.95 12.41
CA THR A 118 -13.29 17.36 12.02
C THR A 118 -14.29 17.59 10.87
N LEU A 119 -14.52 18.86 10.52
CA LEU A 119 -15.41 19.25 9.41
C LEU A 119 -14.96 18.71 8.05
N ILE A 120 -13.68 18.33 7.90
CA ILE A 120 -13.10 17.84 6.63
C ILE A 120 -13.77 16.55 6.17
N ALA A 121 -14.22 15.69 7.10
CA ALA A 121 -14.89 14.44 6.79
C ALA A 121 -16.22 14.61 6.04
N ARG A 122 -16.83 15.80 6.13
CA ARG A 122 -18.05 16.13 5.38
C ARG A 122 -17.80 16.20 3.87
N TYR A 123 -16.60 16.64 3.48
CA TYR A 123 -16.24 16.91 2.09
C TYR A 123 -15.37 15.82 1.45
N VAL A 124 -14.51 15.15 2.24
CA VAL A 124 -13.53 14.16 1.72
C VAL A 124 -13.72 12.79 2.37
N VAL A 125 -13.69 11.72 1.56
CA VAL A 125 -13.77 10.33 2.06
C VAL A 125 -12.39 9.85 2.52
N LEU A 126 -12.16 9.93 3.84
CA LEU A 126 -10.91 9.49 4.47
C LEU A 126 -10.87 7.98 4.79
N GLU A 127 -12.03 7.30 4.73
CA GLU A 127 -12.18 5.88 5.10
C GLU A 127 -11.48 4.92 4.14
N LYS A 128 -11.28 5.33 2.88
CA LYS A 128 -10.67 4.50 1.83
C LYS A 128 -9.18 4.82 1.68
N ASN A 129 -8.46 4.98 2.79
CA ASN A 129 -7.03 5.34 2.81
C ASN A 129 -6.13 4.38 2.01
N ILE A 130 -6.42 3.07 2.01
CA ILE A 130 -5.70 2.09 1.17
C ILE A 130 -5.95 2.34 -0.33
N HIS A 131 -7.13 2.80 -0.72
CA HIS A 131 -7.40 3.17 -2.11
C HIS A 131 -6.64 4.45 -2.47
N ALA A 132 -6.65 5.46 -1.59
CA ALA A 132 -5.87 6.69 -1.76
C ALA A 132 -4.37 6.38 -1.90
N HIS A 133 -3.83 5.48 -1.09
CA HIS A 133 -2.45 4.99 -1.21
C HIS A 133 -2.17 4.34 -2.57
N LYS A 134 -3.06 3.48 -3.08
CA LYS A 134 -2.89 2.87 -4.42
C LYS A 134 -2.88 3.93 -5.52
N ILE A 135 -3.77 4.91 -5.46
CA ILE A 135 -3.82 6.04 -6.41
C ILE A 135 -2.50 6.82 -6.36
N ALA A 136 -2.04 7.18 -5.15
CA ALA A 136 -0.76 7.84 -4.97
C ALA A 136 0.41 6.97 -5.49
N ALA A 137 0.41 5.67 -5.26
CA ALA A 137 1.42 4.75 -5.77
C ALA A 137 1.45 4.69 -7.31
N TYR A 138 0.29 4.72 -7.99
CA TYR A 138 0.24 4.84 -9.45
C TYR A 138 0.81 6.18 -9.94
N THR A 139 0.55 7.28 -9.24
CA THR A 139 1.18 8.56 -9.60
C THR A 139 2.68 8.58 -9.34
N VAL A 140 3.16 7.91 -8.28
CA VAL A 140 4.60 7.72 -8.04
C VAL A 140 5.23 6.97 -9.20
N ALA A 141 4.61 5.88 -9.67
CA ALA A 141 5.12 5.12 -10.82
C ALA A 141 5.17 5.97 -12.09
N PHE A 142 4.12 6.76 -12.37
CA PHE A 142 4.09 7.69 -13.51
C PHE A 142 5.22 8.73 -13.42
N TRP A 143 5.33 9.44 -12.29
CA TRP A 143 6.34 10.47 -12.11
C TRP A 143 7.76 9.91 -12.04
N MET A 144 7.94 8.70 -11.53
CA MET A 144 9.22 7.99 -11.54
C MET A 144 9.73 7.80 -12.97
N VAL A 145 8.89 7.27 -13.85
CA VAL A 145 9.27 7.06 -15.26
C VAL A 145 9.57 8.41 -15.94
N ALA A 146 8.69 9.40 -15.76
CA ALA A 146 8.91 10.74 -16.31
C ALA A 146 10.20 11.40 -15.78
N HIS A 147 10.52 11.22 -14.50
CA HIS A 147 11.72 11.73 -13.86
C HIS A 147 12.98 11.06 -14.42
N VAL A 148 13.00 9.73 -14.52
CA VAL A 148 14.14 9.00 -15.11
C VAL A 148 14.37 9.40 -16.57
N VAL A 149 13.31 9.43 -17.38
CA VAL A 149 13.40 9.79 -18.81
C VAL A 149 13.89 11.24 -18.98
N SER A 150 13.35 12.19 -18.22
CA SER A 150 13.79 13.58 -18.32
C SER A 150 15.25 13.78 -17.90
N TYR A 151 15.73 13.07 -16.87
CA TYR A 151 17.14 13.06 -16.49
C TYR A 151 18.05 12.38 -17.52
N TYR A 152 17.59 11.32 -18.19
CA TYR A 152 18.36 10.71 -19.28
C TYR A 152 18.55 11.69 -20.44
N CYS A 153 17.49 12.39 -20.85
CA CYS A 153 17.58 13.45 -21.84
C CYS A 153 18.53 14.58 -21.38
N LEU A 154 18.48 14.95 -20.10
CA LEU A 154 19.35 15.98 -19.54
C LEU A 154 20.82 15.53 -19.51
N PHE A 155 21.09 14.27 -19.17
CA PHE A 155 22.44 13.72 -19.19
C PHE A 155 22.99 13.63 -20.61
N HIS A 156 22.17 13.24 -21.59
CA HIS A 156 22.57 13.25 -23.00
C HIS A 156 22.93 14.67 -23.46
N LYS A 157 22.07 15.65 -23.16
CA LYS A 157 22.32 17.07 -23.45
C LYS A 157 23.57 17.60 -22.76
N SER A 158 23.80 17.21 -21.51
CA SER A 158 24.97 17.63 -20.72
C SER A 158 26.27 17.02 -21.25
N ALA A 159 26.26 15.74 -21.64
CA ALA A 159 27.41 15.07 -22.25
C ALA A 159 27.78 15.73 -23.58
N ALA A 160 26.79 16.01 -24.45
CA ALA A 160 27.01 16.70 -25.72
C ALA A 160 27.61 18.10 -25.53
N LYS A 161 27.14 18.85 -24.53
CA LYS A 161 27.66 20.19 -24.21
C LYS A 161 29.09 20.16 -23.63
N SER A 162 29.52 19.03 -23.06
CA SER A 162 30.80 18.93 -22.35
C SER A 162 32.04 18.81 -23.25
N GLN A 163 31.86 18.68 -24.57
CA GLN A 163 32.95 18.51 -25.55
C GLN A 163 33.96 17.42 -25.15
N GLY A 164 33.46 16.27 -24.67
CA GLY A 164 34.29 15.12 -24.28
C GLY A 164 34.78 15.11 -22.84
N LYS A 165 34.55 16.17 -22.05
CA LYS A 165 34.95 16.21 -20.63
C LYS A 165 34.16 15.24 -19.75
N VAL A 166 32.88 15.01 -20.05
CA VAL A 166 32.05 14.01 -19.36
C VAL A 166 31.28 13.18 -20.36
N THR A 167 31.36 11.86 -20.22
CA THR A 167 30.60 10.93 -21.06
C THR A 167 29.20 10.71 -20.50
N PHE A 168 28.27 10.34 -21.37
CA PHE A 168 26.90 9.98 -20.98
C PHE A 168 26.87 8.80 -19.99
N SER A 169 27.72 7.78 -20.22
CA SER A 169 27.86 6.64 -19.32
C SER A 169 28.37 7.03 -17.94
N HIS A 170 29.33 7.96 -17.86
CA HIS A 170 29.81 8.49 -16.59
C HIS A 170 28.71 9.24 -15.83
N LEU A 171 27.85 10.01 -16.51
CA LEU A 171 26.70 10.66 -15.87
C LEU A 171 25.69 9.65 -15.31
N LEU A 172 25.40 8.56 -16.04
CA LEU A 172 24.47 7.52 -15.62
C LEU A 172 24.97 6.66 -14.45
N PHE A 173 26.22 6.21 -14.49
CA PHE A 173 26.74 5.19 -13.57
C PHE A 173 27.92 5.67 -12.71
N GLY A 174 28.63 6.71 -13.13
CA GLY A 174 29.76 7.28 -12.37
C GLY A 174 29.32 8.28 -11.30
N THR A 175 28.27 9.05 -11.56
CA THR A 175 27.82 10.08 -10.61
C THR A 175 27.00 9.52 -9.45
N GLN A 176 27.05 10.19 -8.30
CA GLN A 176 26.23 9.88 -7.13
C GLN A 176 24.73 9.84 -7.47
N VAL A 177 24.24 10.84 -8.20
CA VAL A 177 22.83 10.97 -8.60
C VAL A 177 22.42 9.79 -9.49
N GLY A 178 23.28 9.45 -10.47
CA GLY A 178 23.06 8.31 -11.35
C GLY A 178 22.97 6.99 -10.59
N ARG A 179 23.98 6.65 -9.78
CA ARG A 179 24.01 5.37 -9.03
C ARG A 179 22.82 5.22 -8.08
N THR A 180 22.57 6.24 -7.26
CA THR A 180 21.48 6.22 -6.27
C THR A 180 20.11 6.21 -6.96
N GLY A 181 19.96 6.92 -8.09
CA GLY A 181 18.73 6.95 -8.87
C GLY A 181 18.37 5.60 -9.47
N HIS A 182 19.33 4.91 -10.09
CA HIS A 182 19.10 3.57 -10.63
C HIS A 182 18.81 2.55 -9.53
N ALA A 183 19.54 2.60 -8.41
CA ALA A 183 19.27 1.72 -7.27
C ALA A 183 17.82 1.87 -6.77
N MET A 184 17.36 3.11 -6.56
CA MET A 184 15.97 3.37 -6.18
C MET A 184 14.97 2.97 -7.25
N PHE A 185 15.25 3.23 -8.53
CA PHE A 185 14.37 2.88 -9.64
C PHE A 185 14.07 1.37 -9.67
N PHE A 186 15.09 0.52 -9.55
CA PHE A 186 14.91 -0.93 -9.51
C PHE A 186 14.18 -1.39 -8.24
N MET A 187 14.45 -0.77 -7.09
CA MET A 187 13.71 -1.05 -5.85
C MET A 187 12.23 -0.67 -5.96
N PHE A 188 11.90 0.49 -6.56
CA PHE A 188 10.51 0.90 -6.79
C PHE A 188 9.78 -0.01 -7.77
N ILE A 189 10.45 -0.48 -8.83
CA ILE A 189 9.90 -1.49 -9.74
C ILE A 189 9.59 -2.78 -8.96
N ALA A 190 10.53 -3.26 -8.14
CA ALA A 190 10.32 -4.45 -7.32
C ALA A 190 9.11 -4.30 -6.39
N ILE A 191 9.00 -3.17 -5.67
CA ILE A 191 7.83 -2.84 -4.84
C ILE A 191 6.54 -2.87 -5.67
N PHE A 192 6.53 -2.25 -6.84
CA PHE A 192 5.33 -2.12 -7.66
C PHE A 192 4.85 -3.47 -8.20
N VAL A 193 5.76 -4.26 -8.77
CA VAL A 193 5.47 -5.57 -9.35
C VAL A 193 4.91 -6.52 -8.29
N THR A 194 5.51 -6.59 -7.10
CA THR A 194 5.03 -7.47 -6.04
C THR A 194 3.72 -6.97 -5.40
N SER A 195 3.41 -5.68 -5.54
CA SER A 195 2.18 -5.07 -5.02
C SER A 195 0.95 -5.30 -5.91
N VAL A 196 1.15 -5.80 -7.15
CA VAL A 196 0.05 -6.13 -8.07
C VAL A 196 -0.86 -7.19 -7.43
N PRO A 197 -2.20 -7.05 -7.52
CA PRO A 197 -3.12 -7.97 -6.84
C PRO A 197 -2.94 -9.44 -7.21
N VAL A 198 -2.50 -9.75 -8.43
CA VAL A 198 -2.21 -11.12 -8.87
C VAL A 198 -1.07 -11.72 -8.07
N VAL A 199 0.01 -10.96 -7.85
CA VAL A 199 1.19 -11.42 -7.10
C VAL A 199 0.89 -11.46 -5.61
N ARG A 200 0.41 -10.36 -5.01
CA ARG A 200 0.13 -10.30 -3.56
C ARG A 200 -0.86 -11.36 -3.07
N ARG A 201 -1.84 -11.76 -3.89
CA ARG A 201 -2.81 -12.80 -3.50
C ARG A 201 -2.24 -14.21 -3.56
N ARG A 202 -1.16 -14.45 -4.31
CA ARG A 202 -0.50 -15.76 -4.43
C ARG A 202 0.73 -15.87 -3.54
N LEU A 203 1.50 -14.79 -3.41
CA LEU A 203 2.79 -14.72 -2.72
C LEU A 203 2.79 -13.54 -1.75
N TYR A 204 2.06 -13.67 -0.63
CA TYR A 204 1.92 -12.59 0.34
C TYR A 204 3.25 -12.25 1.01
N GLU A 205 4.06 -13.24 1.37
CA GLU A 205 5.39 -13.05 1.98
C GLU A 205 6.32 -12.23 1.08
N VAL A 206 6.37 -12.57 -0.21
CA VAL A 206 7.18 -11.83 -1.20
C VAL A 206 6.70 -10.39 -1.31
N PHE A 207 5.38 -10.17 -1.36
CA PHE A 207 4.82 -8.83 -1.30
C PHE A 207 5.28 -8.11 -0.04
N TYR A 208 5.15 -8.73 1.13
CA TYR A 208 5.47 -8.12 2.42
C TYR A 208 6.92 -7.67 2.50
N TRP A 209 7.88 -8.56 2.23
CA TRP A 209 9.31 -8.24 2.31
C TRP A 209 9.74 -7.22 1.24
N MET A 210 9.27 -7.38 0.01
CA MET A 210 9.63 -6.47 -1.07
C MET A 210 9.01 -5.09 -0.88
N HIS A 211 7.82 -4.98 -0.27
CA HIS A 211 7.22 -3.69 0.01
C HIS A 211 8.07 -2.87 1.00
N HIS A 212 8.75 -3.51 1.95
CA HIS A 212 9.64 -2.84 2.91
C HIS A 212 10.90 -2.22 2.28
N LEU A 213 11.19 -2.48 1.00
CA LEU A 213 12.21 -1.76 0.25
C LEU A 213 11.96 -0.24 0.22
N PHE A 214 10.77 0.24 0.59
CA PHE A 214 10.54 1.67 0.81
C PHE A 214 11.51 2.27 1.86
N VAL A 215 11.98 1.48 2.84
CA VAL A 215 12.91 1.93 3.89
C VAL A 215 14.31 2.25 3.33
N PRO A 216 15.00 1.34 2.61
CA PRO A 216 16.26 1.71 1.96
C PRO A 216 16.06 2.81 0.90
N CYS A 217 14.94 2.84 0.17
CA CYS A 217 14.64 3.96 -0.74
C CYS A 217 14.56 5.31 0.00
N LEU A 218 13.95 5.33 1.20
CA LEU A 218 13.93 6.52 2.05
C LEU A 218 15.34 6.99 2.41
N VAL A 219 16.25 6.09 2.77
CA VAL A 219 17.64 6.46 3.08
C VAL A 219 18.34 7.00 1.82
N LEU A 220 18.18 6.31 0.68
CA LEU A 220 18.79 6.71 -0.58
C LEU A 220 18.30 8.08 -1.07
N VAL A 221 17.05 8.46 -0.80
CA VAL A 221 16.53 9.76 -1.21
C VAL A 221 17.35 10.91 -0.62
N PHE A 222 17.81 10.79 0.64
CA PHE A 222 18.59 11.84 1.32
C PHE A 222 19.94 12.12 0.66
N VAL A 223 20.51 11.12 -0.02
CA VAL A 223 21.82 11.21 -0.70
C VAL A 223 21.70 11.29 -2.23
N HIS A 224 20.48 11.17 -2.77
CA HIS A 224 20.24 11.17 -4.22
C HIS A 224 20.28 12.58 -4.82
N GLY A 225 19.59 13.54 -4.19
CA GLY A 225 19.49 14.91 -4.69
C GLY A 225 20.45 15.89 -4.01
N LYS A 226 20.88 16.93 -4.73
CA LYS A 226 21.73 18.00 -4.16
C LYS A 226 20.96 19.04 -3.32
N ALA A 227 19.63 19.12 -3.46
CA ALA A 227 18.83 20.21 -2.90
C ALA A 227 18.23 19.86 -1.53
N LYS A 228 18.53 20.63 -0.48
CA LYS A 228 17.97 20.41 0.88
C LYS A 228 16.43 20.48 0.94
N THR A 229 15.78 21.08 -0.06
CA THR A 229 14.32 21.29 -0.07
C THR A 229 13.50 20.01 -0.19
N PHE A 230 13.98 18.96 -0.89
CA PHE A 230 13.19 17.74 -1.04
C PHE A 230 13.06 16.95 0.27
N GLN A 231 14.02 17.09 1.18
CA GLN A 231 14.05 16.37 2.45
C GLN A 231 12.84 16.74 3.31
N TRP A 232 12.38 18.00 3.27
CA TRP A 232 11.21 18.45 4.03
C TRP A 232 9.89 17.79 3.61
N TYR A 233 9.75 17.45 2.32
CA TYR A 233 8.59 16.70 1.83
C TYR A 233 8.52 15.31 2.49
N ILE A 234 9.67 14.70 2.78
CA ILE A 234 9.75 13.35 3.36
C ILE A 234 9.77 13.38 4.88
N ILE A 235 10.55 14.29 5.50
CA ILE A 235 10.74 14.35 6.95
C ILE A 235 9.42 14.57 7.69
N GLY A 236 8.59 15.53 7.29
CA GLY A 236 7.34 15.82 8.00
C GLY A 236 6.37 14.64 8.00
N PRO A 237 5.85 14.22 6.83
CA PRO A 237 4.99 13.05 6.69
C PRO A 237 5.61 11.74 7.20
N GLY A 238 6.93 11.57 7.01
CA GLY A 238 7.66 10.40 7.50
C GLY A 238 7.69 10.35 9.03
N THR A 239 7.90 11.49 9.70
CA THR A 239 7.86 11.59 11.17
C THR A 239 6.47 11.26 11.69
N ILE A 240 5.43 11.80 11.06
CA ILE A 240 4.02 11.49 11.40
C ILE A 240 3.76 9.99 11.26
N TYR A 241 4.21 9.37 10.17
CA TYR A 241 4.08 7.92 9.96
C TYR A 241 4.80 7.11 11.05
N VAL A 242 6.02 7.50 11.44
CA VAL A 242 6.78 6.82 12.49
C VAL A 242 6.07 6.92 13.83
N ILE A 243 5.57 8.10 14.21
CA ILE A 243 4.81 8.30 15.45
C ILE A 243 3.55 7.45 15.44
N ASP A 244 2.76 7.50 14.37
CA ASP A 244 1.54 6.69 14.22
C ASP A 244 1.83 5.18 14.27
N ARG A 245 2.92 4.74 13.62
CA ARG A 245 3.38 3.35 13.66
C ARG A 245 3.78 2.93 15.07
N LEU A 246 4.55 3.76 15.79
CA LEU A 246 4.98 3.49 17.16
C LEU A 246 3.79 3.43 18.12
N TYR A 247 2.85 4.38 18.00
CA TYR A 247 1.62 4.38 18.78
C TYR A 247 0.81 3.08 18.58
N ARG A 248 0.60 2.67 17.31
CA ARG A 248 -0.10 1.41 17.00
C ARG A 248 0.64 0.19 17.53
N PHE A 249 1.97 0.19 17.46
CA PHE A 249 2.78 -0.88 18.02
C PHE A 249 2.60 -1.00 19.54
N ILE A 250 2.78 0.10 20.29
CA ILE A 250 2.61 0.13 21.75
C ILE A 250 1.19 -0.32 22.14
N ARG A 251 0.16 0.23 21.49
CA ARG A 251 -1.24 -0.15 21.74
C ARG A 251 -1.49 -1.63 21.51
N SER A 252 -0.94 -2.21 20.44
CA SER A 252 -1.09 -3.64 20.12
C SER A 252 -0.39 -4.57 21.12
N ARG A 253 0.66 -4.08 21.80
CA ARG A 253 1.39 -4.84 22.83
C ARG A 253 0.73 -4.71 24.21
N ALA A 254 0.20 -3.54 24.53
CA ALA A 254 -0.49 -3.29 25.79
C ALA A 254 -1.80 -4.10 25.91
N LYS A 255 -2.50 -4.34 24.80
CA LYS A 255 -3.77 -5.08 24.78
C LYS A 255 -3.65 -6.33 23.90
N ARG A 256 -3.52 -7.49 24.54
CA ARG A 256 -3.44 -8.81 23.88
C ARG A 256 -4.59 -9.72 24.32
N PRO A 257 -5.78 -9.57 23.73
CA PRO A 257 -6.91 -10.40 24.08
C PRO A 257 -6.70 -11.83 23.58
N ARG A 258 -7.16 -12.83 24.34
CA ARG A 258 -7.13 -14.24 23.93
C ARG A 258 -8.27 -14.55 22.95
N ILE A 259 -7.99 -15.40 21.96
CA ILE A 259 -9.02 -15.97 21.09
C ILE A 259 -9.69 -17.10 21.89
N LEU A 260 -11.01 -17.02 22.06
CA LEU A 260 -11.81 -17.99 22.82
C LEU A 260 -12.29 -19.13 21.91
N SER A 261 -12.78 -18.80 20.71
CA SER A 261 -13.21 -19.81 19.74
C SER A 261 -13.20 -19.28 18.31
N VAL A 262 -13.04 -20.20 17.36
CA VAL A 262 -13.17 -19.95 15.92
C VAL A 262 -14.26 -20.87 15.38
N ILE A 263 -15.30 -20.31 14.76
CA ILE A 263 -16.41 -21.07 14.18
C ILE A 263 -16.48 -20.75 12.68
N GLN A 264 -16.49 -21.78 11.84
CA GLN A 264 -16.67 -21.62 10.40
C GLN A 264 -18.12 -21.88 10.01
N HIS A 265 -18.73 -20.91 9.35
CA HIS A 265 -20.11 -20.99 8.88
C HIS A 265 -20.17 -21.48 7.41
N PRO A 266 -21.29 -22.11 6.98
CA PRO A 266 -21.47 -22.65 5.62
C PRO A 266 -21.23 -21.64 4.49
N SER A 267 -21.50 -20.35 4.72
CA SER A 267 -21.39 -19.28 3.72
C SER A 267 -19.99 -18.64 3.61
N ASN A 268 -18.91 -19.40 3.87
CA ASN A 268 -17.53 -18.89 3.91
C ASN A 268 -17.33 -17.71 4.88
N VAL A 269 -18.05 -17.70 6.00
CA VAL A 269 -17.90 -16.70 7.07
C VAL A 269 -17.18 -17.35 8.25
N ILE A 270 -16.22 -16.63 8.84
CA ILE A 270 -15.51 -17.06 10.05
C ILE A 270 -15.95 -16.16 11.19
N GLU A 271 -16.50 -16.77 12.24
CA GLU A 271 -16.81 -16.10 13.49
C GLU A 271 -15.66 -16.32 14.48
N LEU A 272 -15.12 -15.22 14.98
CA LEU A 272 -14.01 -15.22 15.94
C LEU A 272 -14.52 -14.65 17.27
N LYS A 273 -14.54 -15.47 18.32
CA LYS A 273 -14.85 -15.00 19.68
C LYS A 273 -13.56 -14.61 20.39
N ILE A 274 -13.49 -13.38 20.87
CA ILE A 274 -12.30 -12.79 21.48
C ILE A 274 -12.63 -12.37 22.92
N GLU A 275 -11.70 -12.59 23.85
CA GLU A 275 -11.81 -12.14 25.24
C GLU A 275 -11.92 -10.62 25.32
N ARG A 276 -12.88 -10.09 26.10
CA ARG A 276 -13.13 -8.64 26.24
C ARG A 276 -12.07 -7.87 27.06
N ARG A 277 -11.13 -8.55 27.70
CA ARG A 277 -10.23 -7.99 28.72
C ARG A 277 -9.55 -6.69 28.27
N GLY A 278 -9.81 -5.58 28.99
CA GLY A 278 -9.22 -4.26 28.74
C GLY A 278 -9.74 -3.54 27.48
N MET A 279 -10.89 -3.96 26.94
CA MET A 279 -11.54 -3.36 25.78
C MET A 279 -12.90 -2.77 26.13
N ASP A 280 -12.98 -1.45 26.08
CA ASP A 280 -14.24 -0.71 26.02
C ASP A 280 -14.54 -0.40 24.55
N PHE A 281 -15.72 -0.77 24.09
CA PHE A 281 -16.17 -0.55 22.72
C PHE A 281 -17.62 -0.08 22.70
N GLN A 282 -17.93 0.76 21.72
CA GLN A 282 -19.28 1.23 21.42
C GLN A 282 -19.83 0.48 20.20
N VAL A 283 -21.16 0.43 20.08
CA VAL A 283 -21.84 -0.17 18.93
C VAL A 283 -21.37 0.52 17.63
N GLY A 284 -21.06 -0.28 16.61
CA GLY A 284 -20.58 0.22 15.31
C GLY A 284 -19.07 0.43 15.20
N GLN A 285 -18.29 0.21 16.27
CA GLN A 285 -16.83 0.22 16.19
C GLN A 285 -16.28 -1.09 15.60
N PHE A 286 -15.09 -1.01 14.99
CA PHE A 286 -14.39 -2.16 14.43
C PHE A 286 -12.96 -2.25 14.97
N ILE A 287 -12.36 -3.43 14.88
CA ILE A 287 -10.98 -3.69 15.28
C ILE A 287 -10.15 -4.13 14.07
N TYR A 288 -8.85 -3.83 14.10
CA TYR A 288 -7.89 -4.41 13.16
C TYR A 288 -7.29 -5.66 13.78
N LEU A 289 -7.49 -6.81 13.13
CA LEU A 289 -6.88 -8.06 13.50
C LEU A 289 -5.63 -8.30 12.65
N ASN A 290 -4.50 -8.55 13.30
CA ASN A 290 -3.29 -9.00 12.63
C ASN A 290 -3.16 -10.52 12.80
N VAL A 291 -3.18 -11.25 11.70
CA VAL A 291 -2.97 -12.71 11.67
C VAL A 291 -1.57 -12.93 11.11
N PRO A 292 -0.60 -13.32 11.95
CA PRO A 292 0.77 -13.60 11.50
C PRO A 292 0.82 -14.85 10.61
#